data_AF-A0A091MNE0-F1
#
_entry.id   AF-A0A091MNE0-F1
#
_cell.length_a   1.000
_cell.length_b   1.000
_cell.length_c   1.000
_cell.angle_alpha   90.00
_cell.angle_beta   90.00
_cell.angle_gamma   90.00
#
_symmetry.space_group_name_H-M   'P 1'
#
loop_
_entity.id
_entity.type
_entity.pdbx_description
1 polymer ?
#
loop_
_entity_poly.entity_id
_entity_poly.type
_entity_poly.pdbx_seq_one_letter_code
_entity_poly.pdbx_strand_id
1 'polypeptide(L)' 'PRVELAWAMKAHQHAQVYFNLISSVDPKFLHLTKVDDQIYDEFRKTFRDLKIDVLDPEELKSEPAK' A
#
# COMPACT_ATOMS: atom_id res chain seq x y z
N PRO A 1 -3.84 -8.86 21.92
CA PRO A 1 -5.29 -8.58 21.70
C PRO A 1 -5.62 -7.09 21.45
N ARG A 2 -5.11 -6.14 22.26
CA ARG A 2 -5.46 -4.71 22.11
C ARG A 2 -4.83 -4.05 20.89
N VAL A 3 -3.60 -4.45 20.52
CA VAL A 3 -2.87 -3.87 19.38
C VAL A 3 -3.51 -4.34 18.07
N GLU A 4 -3.82 -5.62 17.99
CA GLU A 4 -4.44 -6.27 16.83
C GLU A 4 -5.83 -5.70 16.56
N LEU A 5 -6.62 -5.48 17.62
CA LEU A 5 -7.93 -4.83 17.50
C LEU A 5 -7.81 -3.38 17.01
N ALA A 6 -6.90 -2.60 17.60
CA ALA A 6 -6.66 -1.22 17.18
C ALA A 6 -6.17 -1.14 15.73
N TRP A 7 -5.27 -2.05 15.35
CA TRP A 7 -4.76 -2.19 13.99
C TRP A 7 -5.87 -2.54 13.01
N ALA A 8 -6.70 -3.55 13.32
CA ALA A 8 -7.80 -3.99 12.45
C ALA A 8 -8.82 -2.87 12.20
N MET A 9 -9.22 -2.14 13.25
CA MET A 9 -10.11 -0.99 13.12
C MET A 9 -9.50 0.08 12.22
N LYS A 10 -8.22 0.40 12.42
CA LYS A 10 -7.55 1.44 11.65
C LYS A 10 -7.33 1.04 10.20
N ALA A 11 -6.89 -0.19 9.94
CA ALA A 11 -6.70 -0.74 8.60
C ALA A 11 -8.01 -0.74 7.81
N HIS A 12 -9.12 -1.14 8.44
CA HIS A 12 -10.44 -1.10 7.81
C HIS A 12 -10.88 0.32 7.44
N GLN A 13 -10.70 1.29 8.36
CA GLN A 13 -10.98 2.69 8.08
C GLN A 13 -10.16 3.23 6.90
N HIS A 14 -8.86 2.93 6.85
CA HIS A 14 -8.01 3.32 5.72
C HIS A 14 -8.50 2.71 4.41
N ALA A 15 -8.81 1.40 4.40
CA ALA A 15 -9.30 0.72 3.20
C ALA A 15 -10.60 1.38 2.67
N GLN A 16 -11.55 1.68 3.56
CA GLN A 16 -12.81 2.33 3.18
C GLN A 16 -12.57 3.74 2.63
N VAL A 17 -11.72 4.54 3.26
CA VAL A 17 -11.39 5.90 2.79
C VAL A 17 -10.72 5.86 1.42
N TYR A 18 -9.71 5.00 1.24
CA TYR A 18 -9.02 4.87 -0.04
C TYR A 18 -9.96 4.39 -1.14
N PHE A 19 -10.82 3.40 -0.86
CA PHE A 19 -11.82 2.92 -1.81
C PHE A 19 -12.76 4.03 -2.26
N ASN A 20 -13.25 4.86 -1.34
CA ASN A 20 -14.12 5.98 -1.68
C ASN A 20 -13.39 7.04 -2.53
N LEU A 21 -12.12 7.34 -2.22
CA LEU A 21 -11.33 8.31 -2.98
C LEU A 21 -11.11 7.85 -4.42
N ILE A 22 -10.58 6.64 -4.63
CA ILE A 22 -10.31 6.10 -5.98
C ILE A 22 -11.58 5.88 -6.80
N SER A 23 -12.72 5.68 -6.14
CA SER A 23 -14.02 5.53 -6.81
C SER A 23 -14.67 6.86 -7.19
N SER A 24 -14.23 7.97 -6.57
CA SER A 24 -14.87 9.30 -6.75
C SER A 24 -14.08 10.25 -7.65
N VAL A 25 -12.76 10.06 -7.79
CA VAL A 25 -11.89 10.91 -8.61
C VAL A 25 -10.90 10.07 -9.41
N ASP A 26 -10.42 10.60 -10.54
CA ASP A 26 -9.37 9.95 -11.32
C ASP A 26 -8.08 9.80 -10.47
N PRO A 27 -7.61 8.57 -10.21
CA PRO A 27 -6.50 8.32 -9.30
C PRO A 27 -5.19 9.03 -9.68
N LYS A 28 -4.99 9.41 -10.94
CA LYS A 28 -3.76 10.11 -11.36
C LYS A 28 -3.57 11.48 -10.70
N PHE A 29 -4.64 12.06 -10.15
CA PHE A 29 -4.61 13.32 -9.41
C PHE A 29 -4.55 13.14 -7.89
N LEU A 30 -4.61 11.89 -7.40
CA LEU A 30 -4.49 11.61 -5.98
C LEU A 30 -3.02 11.60 -5.57
N HIS A 31 -2.67 12.48 -4.64
CA HIS A 31 -1.38 12.49 -3.95
C HIS A 31 -1.67 12.30 -2.47
N LEU A 32 -1.33 11.13 -1.93
CA LEU A 32 -1.67 10.72 -0.57
C LEU A 32 -0.72 11.35 0.46
N THR A 33 0.54 11.54 0.06
CA THR A 33 1.56 12.20 0.88
C THR A 33 2.35 13.20 0.03
N LYS A 34 3.11 14.09 0.67
CA LYS A 34 3.96 15.06 -0.04
C LYS A 34 5.20 14.44 -0.70
N VAL A 35 5.44 13.14 -0.48
CA VAL A 35 6.66 12.44 -0.86
C VAL A 35 6.36 11.19 -1.68
N ASP A 36 5.17 11.10 -2.31
CA ASP A 36 4.76 9.92 -3.08
C ASP A 36 5.76 9.61 -4.21
N ASP A 37 6.23 10.62 -4.92
CA ASP A 37 7.22 10.45 -6.01
C ASP A 37 8.54 9.87 -5.48
N GLN A 38 9.02 10.37 -4.34
CA GLN A 38 10.25 9.85 -3.71
C GLN A 38 10.07 8.39 -3.26
N ILE A 39 8.92 8.06 -2.68
CA ILE A 39 8.61 6.69 -2.27
C ILE A 39 8.58 5.77 -3.50
N TYR A 40 7.92 6.20 -4.58
CA TYR A 40 7.81 5.42 -5.79
C TYR A 40 9.16 5.18 -6.46
N ASP A 41 10.00 6.21 -6.55
CA ASP A 41 11.34 6.11 -7.14
C ASP A 41 12.22 5.13 -6.36
N GLU A 42 12.28 5.26 -5.04
CA GLU A 42 13.08 4.35 -4.20
C GLU A 42 12.53 2.92 -4.21
N PHE A 43 11.20 2.76 -4.23
CA PHE A 43 10.55 1.46 -4.37
C PHE A 43 10.94 0.79 -5.69
N ARG A 44 10.87 1.50 -6.82
CA ARG A 44 11.22 0.93 -8.13
C ARG A 44 12.71 0.67 -8.31
N LYS A 45 13.60 1.41 -7.64
CA LYS A 45 15.04 1.10 -7.61
C LYS A 45 15.33 -0.18 -6.82
N THR A 46 14.66 -0.34 -5.68
CA THR A 46 14.89 -1.45 -4.74
C THR A 46 14.21 -2.74 -5.21
N PHE A 47 12.95 -2.65 -5.63
CA PHE A 47 12.09 -3.76 -6.03
C PHE A 47 11.79 -3.71 -7.54
N ARG A 48 12.85 -3.75 -8.35
CA ARG A 48 12.77 -3.59 -9.82
C ARG A 48 11.84 -4.60 -10.50
N ASP A 49 11.91 -5.85 -10.06
CA ASP A 49 11.19 -6.96 -10.69
C ASP A 49 9.83 -7.25 -10.02
N LEU A 50 9.47 -6.50 -8.97
CA LEU A 50 8.22 -6.69 -8.26
C LEU A 50 7.04 -6.17 -9.10
N LYS A 51 6.17 -7.09 -9.47
CA LYS A 51 4.93 -6.84 -10.20
C LYS A 51 3.85 -6.38 -9.23
N ILE A 52 3.54 -5.09 -9.24
CA ILE A 52 2.55 -4.49 -8.32
C ILE A 52 1.11 -4.87 -8.66
N ASP A 53 0.86 -5.33 -9.89
CA ASP A 53 -0.42 -5.83 -10.38
C ASP A 53 -0.73 -7.24 -9.90
N VAL A 54 0.31 -8.03 -9.56
CA VAL A 54 0.18 -9.40 -9.06
C VAL A 54 1.12 -9.59 -7.87
N LEU A 55 0.55 -9.53 -6.66
CA LEU A 55 1.28 -9.76 -5.42
C LEU A 55 0.89 -11.12 -4.84
N ASP A 56 1.86 -12.02 -4.70
CA ASP A 56 1.68 -13.28 -3.98
C ASP A 56 1.92 -13.08 -2.48
N PRO A 57 0.90 -13.29 -1.62
CA PRO A 57 1.07 -13.18 -0.18
C PRO A 57 2.16 -14.09 0.41
N GLU A 58 2.45 -15.24 -0.22
CA GLU A 58 3.46 -16.17 0.29
C GLU A 58 4.87 -15.69 -0.07
N GLU A 59 5.07 -15.05 -1.23
CA GLU A 59 6.34 -14.38 -1.56
C GLU A 59 6.63 -13.24 -0.58
N LEU A 60 5.61 -12.47 -0.21
CA LEU A 60 5.74 -11.37 0.76
C LEU A 60 6.03 -11.84 2.20
N LYS A 61 5.63 -13.06 2.56
CA LYS A 61 5.89 -13.64 3.88
C LYS A 61 7.19 -14.42 3.95
N SER A 62 7.87 -14.60 2.83
CA SER A 62 9.12 -15.36 2.75
C SER A 62 10.23 -14.69 3.58
N GLU A 63 11.17 -15.47 4.12
CA GLU A 63 12.28 -14.92 4.91
C GLU A 63 13.14 -13.89 4.16
N PRO A 64 13.43 -14.03 2.86
CA PRO A 64 14.15 -13.01 2.10
C PRO A 64 13.37 -11.69 1.91
N ALA A 65 12.04 -11.71 2.06
CA ALA A 65 11.18 -10.54 1.87
C ALA A 65 10.88 -9.76 3.16
N LYS A 66 11.17 -10.35 4.33
CA LYS A 66 11.04 -9.71 5.65
C LYS A 66 12.22 -8.80 5.95
#